data_AF-A0A1I7UYI3-F1
#
_entry.id   AF-A0A1I7UYI3-F1
#
_cell.length_a   1.000
_cell.length_b   1.000
_cell.length_c   1.000
_cell.angle_alpha   90.00
_cell.angle_beta   90.00
_cell.angle_gamma   90.00
#
_symmetry.space_group_name_H-M   'P 1'
#
loop_
_entity.id
_entity.type
_entity.pdbx_description
1 polymer ?
#
loop_
_entity_poly.entity_id
_entity_poly.type
_entity_poly.pdbx_seq_one_letter_code
_entity_poly.pdbx_strand_id
1 'polypeptide(L)'
;MNETIGAFCTDYFEKKRAIEREEWTKQRERNMEKMKPYLLSSLAILVLVFALIVIGFLILHAIRKKISKRAGKMTQTPIIPFPTDGFKNYVSFDVKHIPPNVRIQANDKNLNYNSGYEGRIAAGKLIRMVMEQQSESFKKSWANWTRRLPYGLPWSSQMISIRMDGFEFGEKMHDFIPIGGVSSGSHFTYQMFGDNRIQVTYYYLEGGYCYVAGFCIYVKDPTNSGVYWSEDVVKNILNYSKYPIKNQESKGNRNNENSVPAEIVVLKNETEIEQKEEEETENDVVVVVKEQREENKIVDQETLVNNSVNPEAETESEQEEEEEDENEDTIWVLDDISPPTPTSEIKLTVKYCSRLQRNVMTLFNSEKAKHEEWNPIEKKMESEECEECSEGDLLSTYSTLSLV
;
A
#
# COMPACT_ATOMS: atom_id res chain seq x y z
N MET A 1 20.29 -46.71 82.11
CA MET A 1 21.29 -46.84 81.02
C MET A 1 20.69 -46.71 79.63
N ASN A 2 19.43 -47.10 79.39
CA ASN A 2 18.80 -46.96 78.05
C ASN A 2 18.40 -45.51 77.69
N GLU A 3 18.06 -44.66 78.67
CA GLU A 3 17.66 -43.27 78.40
C GLU A 3 18.82 -42.38 77.91
N THR A 4 20.05 -42.63 78.39
CA THR A 4 21.23 -41.85 78.00
C THR A 4 21.74 -42.17 76.59
N ILE A 5 21.52 -43.39 76.08
CA ILE A 5 21.89 -43.77 74.72
C ILE A 5 20.96 -43.09 73.70
N GLY A 6 19.66 -42.95 74.03
CA GLY A 6 18.68 -42.28 73.18
C GLY A 6 19.04 -40.82 72.90
N ALA A 7 19.41 -40.07 73.94
CA ALA A 7 19.78 -38.65 73.82
C ALA A 7 21.03 -38.41 72.96
N PHE A 8 22.03 -39.31 73.05
CA PHE A 8 23.24 -39.21 72.24
C PHE A 8 22.97 -39.51 70.76
N CYS A 9 22.13 -40.50 70.47
CA CYS A 9 21.73 -40.81 69.10
C CYS A 9 20.93 -39.65 68.47
N THR A 10 20.00 -39.04 69.21
CA THR A 10 19.23 -37.90 68.68
C THR A 10 20.12 -36.70 68.38
N ASP A 11 21.05 -36.34 69.27
CA ASP A 11 22.01 -35.24 69.05
C ASP A 11 22.91 -35.50 67.83
N TYR A 12 23.43 -36.72 67.70
CA TYR A 12 24.22 -37.11 66.53
C TYR A 12 23.44 -36.99 65.21
N PHE A 13 22.18 -37.46 65.17
CA PHE A 13 21.35 -37.37 63.97
C PHE A 13 20.93 -35.93 63.64
N GLU A 14 20.72 -35.09 64.63
CA GLU A 14 20.44 -33.66 64.42
C GLU A 14 21.66 -32.94 63.86
N LYS A 15 22.85 -33.19 64.41
CA LYS A 15 24.11 -32.63 63.91
C LYS A 15 24.42 -33.07 62.49
N LYS A 16 24.22 -34.36 62.17
CA LYS A 16 24.38 -34.87 60.80
C LYS A 16 23.42 -34.21 59.82
N ARG A 17 22.12 -34.10 60.18
CA ARG A 17 21.11 -33.39 59.37
C ARG A 17 21.39 -31.89 59.23
N ALA A 18 22.06 -31.27 60.19
CA ALA A 18 22.47 -29.87 60.09
C ALA A 18 23.58 -29.70 59.04
N ILE A 19 24.61 -30.56 59.06
CA ILE A 19 25.72 -30.56 58.09
C ILE A 19 25.18 -30.84 56.67
N GLU A 20 24.35 -31.87 56.51
CA GLU A 20 23.75 -32.20 55.22
C GLU A 20 22.92 -31.04 54.65
N ARG A 21 22.18 -30.31 55.51
CA ARG A 21 21.46 -29.09 55.08
C ARG A 21 22.41 -27.99 54.64
N GLU A 22 23.50 -27.76 55.36
CA GLU A 22 24.49 -26.73 55.02
C GLU A 22 25.24 -27.05 53.71
N GLU A 23 25.61 -28.31 53.49
CA GLU A 23 26.21 -28.75 52.23
C GLU A 23 25.23 -28.62 51.07
N TRP A 24 23.96 -28.98 51.28
CA TRP A 24 22.91 -28.82 50.27
C TRP A 24 22.68 -27.35 49.91
N THR A 25 22.66 -26.44 50.89
CA THR A 25 22.52 -25.00 50.61
C THR A 25 23.73 -24.46 49.85
N LYS A 26 24.96 -24.81 50.25
CA LYS A 26 26.19 -24.41 49.53
C LYS A 26 26.23 -24.96 48.10
N GLN A 27 25.79 -26.20 47.90
CA GLN A 27 25.72 -26.80 46.57
C GLN A 27 24.68 -26.09 45.69
N ARG A 28 23.51 -25.76 46.27
CA ARG A 28 22.47 -24.99 45.57
C ARG A 28 22.95 -23.59 45.19
N GLU A 29 23.67 -22.90 46.07
CA GLU A 29 24.25 -21.58 45.78
C GLU A 29 25.27 -21.67 44.63
N ARG A 30 26.20 -22.63 44.65
CA ARG A 30 27.15 -22.86 43.55
C ARG A 30 26.45 -23.17 42.23
N ASN A 31 25.38 -23.97 42.25
CA ASN A 31 24.59 -24.27 41.07
C ASN A 31 23.85 -23.02 40.56
N MET A 32 23.27 -22.23 41.46
CA MET A 32 22.62 -20.95 41.11
C MET A 32 23.63 -19.98 40.50
N GLU A 33 24.84 -19.86 41.05
CA GLU A 33 25.90 -19.01 40.50
C GLU A 33 26.34 -19.44 39.10
N LYS A 34 26.46 -20.75 38.86
CA LYS A 34 26.72 -21.29 37.51
C LYS A 34 25.57 -21.03 36.55
N MET A 35 24.32 -21.00 37.03
CA MET A 35 23.13 -20.77 36.21
C MET A 35 22.83 -19.28 35.93
N LYS A 36 23.29 -18.36 36.80
CA LYS A 36 23.10 -16.90 36.63
C LYS A 36 23.46 -16.38 35.23
N PRO A 37 24.63 -16.67 34.63
CA PRO A 37 24.96 -16.16 33.30
C PRO A 37 24.02 -16.67 32.21
N TYR A 38 23.57 -17.92 32.30
CA TYR A 38 22.61 -18.49 31.35
C TYR A 38 21.23 -17.82 31.48
N LEU A 39 20.77 -17.59 32.71
CA LEU A 39 19.52 -16.87 32.96
C LEU A 39 19.58 -15.43 32.44
N LEU A 40 20.67 -14.71 32.72
CA LEU A 40 20.88 -13.35 32.22
C LEU A 40 20.96 -13.29 30.68
N SER A 41 21.69 -14.22 30.05
CA SER A 41 21.78 -14.31 28.59
C SER A 41 20.43 -14.63 27.95
N SER A 42 19.69 -15.60 28.49
CA SER A 42 18.35 -15.95 27.99
C SER A 42 17.36 -14.78 28.10
N LEU A 43 17.41 -14.02 29.19
CA LEU A 43 16.60 -12.81 29.37
C LEU A 43 16.97 -11.73 28.34
N ALA A 44 18.27 -11.51 28.12
CA ALA A 44 18.75 -10.54 27.13
C ALA A 44 18.28 -10.89 25.70
N ILE A 45 18.32 -12.18 25.34
CA ILE A 45 17.82 -12.66 24.03
C ILE A 45 16.30 -12.44 23.91
N LEU A 46 15.54 -12.76 24.95
CA LEU A 46 14.08 -12.53 24.95
C LEU A 46 13.73 -11.05 24.80
N VAL A 47 14.45 -10.16 25.48
CA VAL A 47 14.28 -8.71 25.35
C VAL A 47 14.60 -8.23 23.93
N LEU A 48 15.69 -8.74 23.34
CA LEU A 48 16.07 -8.41 21.95
C LEU A 48 15.00 -8.86 20.96
N VAL A 49 14.50 -10.09 21.07
CA VAL A 49 13.44 -10.64 20.19
C VAL A 49 12.16 -9.80 20.33
N PHE A 50 11.76 -9.47 21.56
CA PHE A 50 10.61 -8.62 21.79
C PHE A 50 10.79 -7.22 21.18
N ALA A 51 11.97 -6.62 21.33
CA ALA A 51 12.29 -5.33 20.72
C ALA A 51 12.20 -5.38 19.19
N LEU A 52 12.72 -6.43 18.55
CA LEU A 52 12.62 -6.62 17.09
C LEU A 52 11.17 -6.77 16.63
N ILE A 53 10.33 -7.49 17.37
CA ILE A 53 8.90 -7.61 17.08
C ILE A 53 8.21 -6.24 17.16
N VAL A 54 8.47 -5.46 18.21
CA VAL A 54 7.91 -4.11 18.38
C VAL A 54 8.39 -3.18 17.25
N ILE A 55 9.68 -3.21 16.91
CA ILE A 55 10.24 -2.43 15.79
C ILE A 55 9.56 -2.82 14.48
N GLY A 56 9.35 -4.11 14.22
CA GLY A 56 8.62 -4.59 13.04
C GLY A 56 7.19 -4.04 12.95
N PHE A 57 6.46 -4.03 14.07
CA PHE A 57 5.13 -3.43 14.13
C PHE A 57 5.15 -1.91 13.87
N LEU A 58 6.14 -1.21 14.40
CA LEU A 58 6.31 0.23 14.17
C LEU A 58 6.62 0.56 12.70
N ILE A 59 7.51 -0.22 12.06
CA ILE A 59 7.83 -0.07 10.63
C ILE A 59 6.58 -0.35 9.78
N LEU A 60 5.86 -1.44 10.04
CA LEU A 60 4.61 -1.75 9.34
C LEU A 60 3.57 -0.65 9.52
N HIS A 61 3.43 -0.11 10.73
CA HIS A 61 2.54 1.01 11.00
C HIS A 61 2.95 2.27 10.21
N ALA A 62 4.24 2.59 10.17
CA ALA A 62 4.77 3.72 9.42
C ALA A 62 4.53 3.58 7.90
N ILE A 63 4.80 2.40 7.34
CA ILE A 63 4.52 2.09 5.91
C ILE A 63 3.04 2.24 5.62
N ARG A 64 2.17 1.65 6.45
CA ARG A 64 0.71 1.76 6.31
C ARG A 64 0.23 3.21 6.39
N LYS A 65 0.81 4.00 7.31
CA LYS A 65 0.52 5.44 7.44
C LYS A 65 1.00 6.24 6.23
N LYS A 66 2.15 5.90 5.62
CA LYS A 66 2.61 6.53 4.38
C LYS A 66 1.69 6.18 3.21
N ILE A 67 1.31 4.91 3.08
CA ILE A 67 0.39 4.43 2.04
C ILE A 67 -1.00 5.08 2.17
N SER A 68 -1.51 5.25 3.39
CA SER A 68 -2.84 5.84 3.63
C SER A 68 -2.95 7.33 3.26
N LYS A 69 -1.80 8.01 3.10
CA LYS A 69 -1.72 9.39 2.64
C LYS A 69 -1.55 9.53 1.13
N ARG A 70 -1.28 8.44 0.40
CA ARG A 70 -1.09 8.50 -1.05
C ARG A 70 -2.34 9.03 -1.74
N ALA A 71 -2.16 10.03 -2.58
CA ALA A 71 -3.15 10.51 -3.52
C ALA A 71 -2.81 10.00 -4.92
N GLY A 72 -3.80 9.46 -5.62
CA GLY A 72 -3.66 9.06 -7.01
C GLY A 72 -3.73 10.25 -7.95
N LYS A 73 -3.40 10.01 -9.22
CA LYS A 73 -3.60 11.00 -10.29
C LYS A 73 -5.08 11.34 -10.43
N MET A 74 -5.35 12.62 -10.64
CA MET A 74 -6.69 13.10 -10.96
C MET A 74 -7.08 12.68 -12.38
N THR A 75 -8.28 12.12 -12.54
CA THR A 75 -8.79 11.59 -13.81
C THR A 75 -10.16 12.20 -14.15
N GLN A 76 -10.51 12.23 -15.44
CA GLN A 76 -11.88 12.60 -15.88
C GLN A 76 -12.84 11.41 -15.89
N THR A 77 -12.32 10.20 -15.73
CA THR A 77 -13.09 8.96 -15.63
C THR A 77 -12.99 8.40 -14.22
N PRO A 78 -14.09 7.90 -13.64
CA PRO A 78 -14.07 7.29 -12.31
C PRO A 78 -13.20 6.02 -12.31
N ILE A 79 -12.53 5.76 -11.20
CA ILE A 79 -11.68 4.59 -10.98
C ILE A 79 -12.41 3.65 -10.03
N ILE A 80 -12.68 2.43 -10.49
CA ILE A 80 -13.31 1.37 -9.70
C ILE A 80 -12.27 0.28 -9.45
N PRO A 81 -11.79 0.10 -8.21
CA PRO A 81 -10.61 -0.72 -7.92
C PRO A 81 -10.87 -2.24 -7.93
N PHE A 82 -12.12 -2.67 -8.10
CA PHE A 82 -12.48 -4.09 -8.21
C PHE A 82 -13.76 -4.29 -9.04
N PRO A 83 -13.96 -5.48 -9.64
CA PRO A 83 -15.17 -5.78 -10.40
C PRO A 83 -16.44 -5.63 -9.57
N THR A 84 -17.47 -5.02 -10.16
CA THR A 84 -18.75 -4.70 -9.48
C THR A 84 -19.90 -5.62 -9.92
N ASP A 85 -19.60 -6.68 -10.66
CA ASP A 85 -20.62 -7.60 -11.16
C ASP A 85 -21.34 -8.31 -9.99
N GLY A 86 -22.66 -8.22 -10.01
CA GLY A 86 -23.53 -8.79 -8.98
C GLY A 86 -23.68 -7.93 -7.71
N PHE A 87 -23.09 -6.73 -7.66
CA PHE A 87 -23.38 -5.78 -6.59
C PHE A 87 -24.84 -5.33 -6.68
N LYS A 88 -25.51 -5.27 -5.52
CA LYS A 88 -26.89 -4.80 -5.39
C LYS A 88 -26.98 -3.74 -4.33
N ASN A 89 -27.98 -2.86 -4.44
CA ASN A 89 -28.27 -1.87 -3.40
C ASN A 89 -28.56 -2.60 -2.08
N TYR A 90 -27.75 -2.33 -1.07
CA TYR A 90 -27.88 -2.92 0.24
C TYR A 90 -28.95 -2.18 1.04
N VAL A 91 -29.95 -2.92 1.48
CA VAL A 91 -30.99 -2.43 2.40
C VAL A 91 -30.81 -3.18 3.71
N SER A 92 -30.29 -2.49 4.73
CA SER A 92 -30.05 -3.09 6.03
C SER A 92 -31.36 -3.38 6.76
N PHE A 93 -31.50 -4.58 7.32
CA PHE A 93 -32.59 -4.92 8.23
C PHE A 93 -32.39 -4.30 9.62
N ASP A 94 -31.15 -4.27 10.10
CA ASP A 94 -30.80 -3.82 11.46
C ASP A 94 -30.73 -2.29 11.57
N VAL A 95 -30.41 -1.63 10.46
CA VAL A 95 -30.27 -0.19 10.38
C VAL A 95 -31.51 0.37 9.72
N LYS A 96 -32.55 0.60 10.54
CA LYS A 96 -33.90 1.01 10.09
C LYS A 96 -33.91 2.15 9.06
N HIS A 97 -32.91 3.04 9.05
CA HIS A 97 -32.77 4.08 8.04
C HIS A 97 -31.29 4.34 7.72
N ILE A 98 -30.83 3.98 6.52
CA ILE A 98 -29.56 4.53 5.98
C ILE A 98 -29.82 6.02 5.65
N PRO A 99 -28.90 6.95 5.98
CA PRO A 99 -29.06 8.35 5.62
C PRO A 99 -29.35 8.52 4.11
N PRO A 100 -30.24 9.44 3.72
CA PRO A 100 -30.60 9.64 2.31
C PRO A 100 -29.46 10.19 1.43
N ASN A 101 -28.36 10.61 2.06
CA ASN A 101 -27.12 11.01 1.39
C ASN A 101 -26.05 9.92 1.40
N VAL A 102 -26.38 8.71 1.85
CA VAL A 102 -25.51 7.53 1.79
C VAL A 102 -26.22 6.43 1.00
N ARG A 103 -25.52 5.87 0.01
CA ARG A 103 -25.94 4.67 -0.74
C ARG A 103 -24.89 3.59 -0.53
N ILE A 104 -25.33 2.36 -0.27
CA ILE A 104 -24.44 1.23 -0.08
C ILE A 104 -24.83 0.18 -1.13
N GLN A 105 -23.82 -0.35 -1.83
CA GLN A 105 -23.96 -1.54 -2.64
C GLN A 105 -23.07 -2.63 -2.10
N ALA A 106 -23.55 -3.87 -2.12
CA ALA A 106 -22.84 -5.02 -1.60
C ALA A 106 -22.98 -6.21 -2.54
N ASN A 107 -21.98 -7.09 -2.52
CA ASN A 107 -21.99 -8.34 -3.24
C ASN A 107 -22.33 -9.49 -2.30
N ASP A 108 -23.61 -9.86 -2.20
CA ASP A 108 -24.11 -10.90 -1.29
C ASP A 108 -23.71 -12.34 -1.69
N LYS A 109 -22.62 -12.53 -2.44
CA LYS A 109 -22.08 -13.88 -2.65
C LYS A 109 -21.68 -14.42 -1.28
N ASN A 110 -22.53 -15.32 -0.75
CA ASN A 110 -22.51 -15.96 0.57
C ASN A 110 -21.10 -16.35 1.02
N LEU A 111 -20.39 -15.42 1.65
CA LEU A 111 -19.15 -15.71 2.33
C LEU A 111 -19.45 -15.72 3.82
N ASN A 112 -19.42 -16.91 4.40
CA ASN A 112 -19.48 -17.16 5.84
C ASN A 112 -18.19 -16.60 6.49
N TYR A 113 -18.00 -15.28 6.47
CA TYR A 113 -16.90 -14.65 7.16
C TYR A 113 -17.26 -14.47 8.63
N ASN A 114 -16.85 -15.44 9.45
CA ASN A 114 -16.90 -15.32 10.91
C ASN A 114 -15.80 -14.42 11.50
N SER A 115 -14.91 -13.87 10.68
CA SER A 115 -13.71 -13.19 11.17
C SER A 115 -13.44 -11.91 10.42
N GLY A 116 -13.52 -10.78 11.12
CA GLY A 116 -13.03 -9.48 10.67
C GLY A 116 -14.07 -8.37 10.78
N TYR A 117 -14.04 -7.64 11.90
CA TYR A 117 -14.93 -6.52 12.18
C TYR A 117 -14.28 -5.17 11.86
N GLU A 118 -12.95 -5.13 11.76
CA GLU A 118 -12.16 -3.90 11.68
C GLU A 118 -12.41 -3.06 10.42
N GLY A 119 -12.50 -3.68 9.23
CA GLY A 119 -12.76 -2.93 7.99
C GLY A 119 -14.13 -2.24 7.99
N ARG A 120 -15.13 -2.85 8.63
CA ARG A 120 -16.46 -2.25 8.81
C ARG A 120 -16.45 -1.13 9.86
N ILE A 121 -15.74 -1.32 10.97
CA ILE A 121 -15.54 -0.23 11.94
C ILE A 121 -14.90 0.97 11.26
N ALA A 122 -13.83 0.73 10.50
CA ALA A 122 -13.16 1.77 9.76
C ALA A 122 -14.16 2.45 8.83
N ALA A 123 -14.84 1.71 7.94
CA ALA A 123 -15.76 2.31 6.97
C ALA A 123 -16.88 3.11 7.66
N GLY A 124 -17.41 2.59 8.78
CA GLY A 124 -18.38 3.30 9.60
C GLY A 124 -17.82 4.59 10.22
N LYS A 125 -16.57 4.59 10.69
CA LYS A 125 -15.88 5.78 11.21
C LYS A 125 -15.68 6.83 10.12
N LEU A 126 -15.35 6.42 8.89
CA LEU A 126 -15.21 7.32 7.75
C LEU A 126 -16.54 7.95 7.35
N ILE A 127 -17.59 7.15 7.19
CA ILE A 127 -18.94 7.65 6.92
C ILE A 127 -19.32 8.67 7.99
N ARG A 128 -19.11 8.32 9.27
CA ARG A 128 -19.38 9.23 10.39
C ARG A 128 -18.63 10.56 10.25
N MET A 129 -17.33 10.52 9.96
CA MET A 129 -16.51 11.72 9.82
C MET A 129 -16.98 12.63 8.66
N VAL A 130 -17.34 12.05 7.51
CA VAL A 130 -17.90 12.82 6.38
C VAL A 130 -19.26 13.44 6.75
N MET A 131 -20.10 12.68 7.45
CA MET A 131 -21.44 13.13 7.84
C MET A 131 -21.45 14.21 8.92
N GLU A 132 -20.54 14.13 9.89
CA GLU A 132 -20.42 15.14 10.96
C GLU A 132 -20.07 16.54 10.42
N GLN A 133 -19.44 16.63 9.24
CA GLN A 133 -19.05 17.89 8.61
C GLN A 133 -20.13 18.51 7.70
N GLN A 134 -21.15 17.75 7.31
CA GLN A 134 -22.15 18.20 6.36
C GLN A 134 -23.14 19.20 6.99
N SER A 135 -23.81 18.85 8.11
CA SER A 135 -24.70 19.81 8.79
C SER A 135 -24.87 19.59 10.31
N GLU A 136 -25.24 20.67 10.99
CA GLU A 136 -25.53 20.68 12.44
C GLU A 136 -26.81 19.91 12.79
N SER A 137 -27.81 19.94 11.91
CA SER A 137 -29.04 19.16 12.08
C SER A 137 -28.77 17.66 11.96
N PHE A 138 -27.74 17.25 11.21
CA PHE A 138 -27.30 15.87 11.13
C PHE A 138 -26.61 15.37 12.41
N LYS A 139 -25.89 16.23 13.15
CA LYS A 139 -25.10 15.80 14.32
C LYS A 139 -25.93 15.16 15.45
N LYS A 140 -27.13 15.68 15.74
CA LYS A 140 -27.91 15.26 16.92
C LYS A 140 -28.68 13.94 16.72
N SER A 141 -29.30 13.75 15.56
CA SER A 141 -30.12 12.56 15.27
C SER A 141 -29.27 11.33 14.92
N TRP A 142 -28.13 11.54 14.27
CA TRP A 142 -27.36 10.46 13.65
C TRP A 142 -26.15 9.99 14.47
N ALA A 143 -25.78 10.67 15.56
CA ALA A 143 -24.72 10.21 16.46
C ALA A 143 -24.99 8.81 17.05
N ASN A 144 -26.26 8.48 17.33
CA ASN A 144 -26.65 7.15 17.79
C ASN A 144 -26.61 6.11 16.66
N TRP A 145 -26.92 6.53 15.44
CA TRP A 145 -26.91 5.68 14.26
C TRP A 145 -25.49 5.29 13.85
N THR A 146 -24.59 6.27 13.74
CA THR A 146 -23.19 6.04 13.38
C THR A 146 -22.46 5.14 14.38
N ARG A 147 -22.90 5.10 15.65
CA ARG A 147 -22.39 4.16 16.65
C ARG A 147 -22.72 2.69 16.33
N ARG A 148 -23.85 2.45 15.68
CA ARG A 148 -24.31 1.10 15.28
C ARG A 148 -23.94 0.75 13.84
N LEU A 149 -23.58 1.74 13.04
CA LEU A 149 -23.28 1.59 11.62
C LEU A 149 -22.25 0.48 11.32
N PRO A 150 -21.11 0.37 12.02
CA PRO A 150 -20.18 -0.75 11.80
C PRO A 150 -20.83 -2.15 11.86
N TYR A 151 -21.83 -2.34 12.73
CA TYR A 151 -22.57 -3.59 12.86
C TYR A 151 -23.64 -3.78 11.77
N GLY A 152 -24.10 -2.68 11.18
CA GLY A 152 -25.12 -2.68 10.13
C GLY A 152 -24.59 -2.77 8.71
N LEU A 153 -23.27 -2.62 8.52
CA LEU A 153 -22.63 -2.79 7.22
C LEU A 153 -22.56 -4.28 6.85
N PRO A 154 -22.80 -4.62 5.57
CA PRO A 154 -22.75 -5.99 5.08
C PRO A 154 -21.37 -6.62 5.30
N TRP A 155 -21.36 -7.95 5.41
CA TRP A 155 -20.15 -8.75 5.67
C TRP A 155 -19.35 -9.04 4.40
N SER A 156 -19.81 -8.57 3.24
CA SER A 156 -19.21 -8.80 1.94
C SER A 156 -18.46 -7.56 1.43
N SER A 157 -17.85 -7.68 0.25
CA SER A 157 -17.39 -6.54 -0.52
C SER A 157 -18.51 -5.50 -0.65
N GLN A 158 -18.16 -4.23 -0.48
CA GLN A 158 -19.12 -3.14 -0.53
C GLN A 158 -18.52 -1.88 -1.15
N MET A 159 -19.40 -1.13 -1.81
CA MET A 159 -19.17 0.23 -2.27
C MET A 159 -20.08 1.13 -1.48
N ILE A 160 -19.54 2.18 -0.88
CA ILE A 160 -20.31 3.15 -0.12
C ILE A 160 -20.16 4.50 -0.80
N SER A 161 -21.26 5.04 -1.29
CA SER A 161 -21.31 6.36 -1.91
C SER A 161 -21.95 7.35 -0.93
N ILE A 162 -21.31 8.50 -0.74
CA ILE A 162 -21.75 9.58 0.13
C ILE A 162 -21.82 10.85 -0.71
N ARG A 163 -23.03 11.34 -0.97
CA ARG A 163 -23.21 12.61 -1.71
C ARG A 163 -23.07 13.80 -0.77
N MET A 164 -22.53 14.89 -1.28
CA MET A 164 -22.48 16.16 -0.55
C MET A 164 -23.77 16.96 -0.76
N ASP A 165 -24.07 17.82 0.21
CA ASP A 165 -25.09 18.87 0.10
C ASP A 165 -24.99 19.64 -1.24
N GLY A 166 -26.13 19.83 -1.91
CA GLY A 166 -26.19 20.43 -3.25
C GLY A 166 -26.10 19.44 -4.42
N PHE A 167 -25.90 18.14 -4.13
CA PHE A 167 -25.88 17.07 -5.13
C PHE A 167 -26.90 15.96 -4.82
N GLU A 168 -27.35 15.30 -5.87
CA GLU A 168 -28.18 14.09 -5.86
C GLU A 168 -27.37 12.89 -6.37
N PHE A 169 -27.83 11.68 -6.05
CA PHE A 169 -27.24 10.47 -6.62
C PHE A 169 -27.69 10.29 -8.07
N GLY A 170 -26.74 10.02 -8.97
CA GLY A 170 -27.04 9.51 -10.29
C GLY A 170 -27.23 8.00 -10.32
N GLU A 171 -27.18 7.43 -11.52
CA GLU A 171 -27.39 5.99 -11.75
C GLU A 171 -26.30 5.14 -11.10
N LYS A 172 -25.02 5.45 -11.34
CA LYS A 172 -23.89 4.70 -10.79
C LYS A 172 -23.47 5.22 -9.43
N MET A 173 -22.73 4.40 -8.68
CA MET A 173 -22.26 4.73 -7.32
C MET A 173 -21.44 6.02 -7.24
N HIS A 174 -20.66 6.35 -8.27
CA HIS A 174 -19.82 7.54 -8.34
C HIS A 174 -20.48 8.74 -9.04
N ASP A 175 -21.72 8.59 -9.51
CA ASP A 175 -22.44 9.66 -10.19
C ASP A 175 -23.09 10.57 -9.14
N PHE A 176 -22.67 11.83 -9.15
CA PHE A 176 -23.23 12.89 -8.32
C PHE A 176 -23.71 14.01 -9.24
N ILE A 177 -25.00 14.37 -9.15
CA ILE A 177 -25.64 15.31 -10.06
C ILE A 177 -25.95 16.59 -9.28
N PRO A 178 -25.48 17.78 -9.69
CA PRO A 178 -25.81 19.02 -9.00
C PRO A 178 -27.32 19.28 -9.03
N ILE A 179 -27.89 19.65 -7.89
CA ILE A 179 -29.29 20.05 -7.79
C ILE A 179 -29.50 21.31 -8.64
N GLY A 180 -30.44 21.24 -9.58
CA GLY A 180 -30.65 22.28 -10.59
C GLY A 180 -29.98 22.01 -11.94
N GLY A 181 -29.29 20.87 -12.09
CA GLY A 181 -28.71 20.42 -13.35
C GLY A 181 -27.26 20.86 -13.56
N VAL A 182 -26.62 20.24 -14.55
CA VAL A 182 -25.22 20.49 -14.92
C VAL A 182 -25.11 21.85 -15.59
N SER A 183 -24.16 22.68 -15.16
CA SER A 183 -23.91 23.99 -15.78
C SER A 183 -23.12 23.83 -17.08
N SER A 184 -23.36 24.66 -18.09
CA SER A 184 -22.55 24.65 -19.31
C SER A 184 -21.06 24.82 -18.98
N GLY A 185 -20.19 24.09 -19.69
CA GLY A 185 -18.73 24.13 -19.48
C GLY A 185 -18.24 23.47 -18.19
N SER A 186 -19.14 23.00 -17.32
CA SER A 186 -18.77 22.25 -16.12
C SER A 186 -18.36 20.81 -16.45
N HIS A 187 -17.52 20.23 -15.59
CA HIS A 187 -17.09 18.84 -15.73
C HIS A 187 -16.77 18.21 -14.38
N PHE A 188 -16.71 16.88 -14.36
CA PHE A 188 -16.33 16.11 -13.19
C PHE A 188 -14.93 15.56 -13.32
N THR A 189 -14.27 15.44 -12.18
CA THR A 189 -12.98 14.79 -12.04
C THR A 189 -12.98 13.92 -10.79
N TYR A 190 -12.08 12.95 -10.78
CA TYR A 190 -12.03 11.91 -9.77
C TYR A 190 -10.60 11.77 -9.29
N GLN A 191 -10.43 11.60 -7.98
CA GLN A 191 -9.12 11.34 -7.41
C GLN A 191 -9.21 10.25 -6.34
N MET A 192 -8.29 9.29 -6.42
CA MET A 192 -8.17 8.20 -5.46
C MET A 192 -7.29 8.62 -4.28
N PHE A 193 -7.62 8.14 -3.08
CA PHE A 193 -6.87 8.35 -1.86
C PHE A 193 -6.76 7.05 -1.06
N GLY A 194 -5.68 6.96 -0.28
CA GLY A 194 -5.47 5.91 0.72
C GLY A 194 -5.49 4.52 0.13
N ASP A 195 -4.52 4.20 -0.72
CA ASP A 195 -4.40 2.89 -1.41
C ASP A 195 -5.61 2.54 -2.29
N ASN A 196 -6.08 3.51 -3.07
CA ASN A 196 -7.22 3.33 -3.96
C ASN A 196 -8.50 2.87 -3.23
N ARG A 197 -8.71 3.33 -1.99
CA ARG A 197 -9.88 2.97 -1.17
C ARG A 197 -10.94 4.05 -1.13
N ILE A 198 -10.57 5.31 -1.29
CA ILE A 198 -11.50 6.43 -1.30
C ILE A 198 -11.36 7.14 -2.63
N GLN A 199 -12.44 7.26 -3.38
CA GLN A 199 -12.51 8.19 -4.49
C GLN A 199 -13.28 9.42 -4.06
N VAL A 200 -12.72 10.58 -4.36
CA VAL A 200 -13.41 11.86 -4.23
C VAL A 200 -13.79 12.32 -5.62
N THR A 201 -15.06 12.70 -5.77
CA THR A 201 -15.56 13.29 -7.01
C THR A 201 -15.62 14.80 -6.82
N TYR A 202 -14.96 15.52 -7.72
CA TYR A 202 -14.93 16.97 -7.77
C TYR A 202 -15.77 17.46 -8.95
N TYR A 203 -16.50 18.55 -8.75
CA TYR A 203 -17.28 19.24 -9.76
C TYR A 203 -16.70 20.62 -10.02
N TYR A 204 -16.24 20.83 -11.25
CA TYR A 204 -15.59 22.07 -11.70
C TYR A 204 -16.58 22.92 -12.50
N LEU A 205 -16.71 24.19 -12.13
CA LEU A 205 -17.46 25.18 -12.89
C LEU A 205 -16.55 25.97 -13.84
N GLU A 206 -17.16 26.51 -14.90
CA GLU A 206 -16.55 27.53 -15.74
C GLU A 206 -16.20 28.75 -14.85
N GLY A 207 -14.93 29.15 -14.83
CA GLY A 207 -14.39 30.15 -13.89
C GLY A 207 -13.47 29.58 -12.81
N GLY A 208 -13.19 28.26 -12.83
CA GLY A 208 -12.16 27.64 -12.00
C GLY A 208 -12.59 27.24 -10.59
N TYR A 209 -13.87 27.43 -10.25
CA TYR A 209 -14.42 26.97 -8.97
C TYR A 209 -14.54 25.45 -8.95
N CYS A 210 -14.13 24.84 -7.84
CA CYS A 210 -14.17 23.40 -7.62
C CYS A 210 -14.91 23.09 -6.32
N TYR A 211 -15.81 22.12 -6.38
CA TYR A 211 -16.60 21.65 -5.25
C TYR A 211 -16.47 20.15 -5.09
N VAL A 212 -16.50 19.67 -3.84
CA VAL A 212 -16.58 18.23 -3.57
C VAL A 212 -18.04 17.80 -3.78
N ALA A 213 -18.28 16.95 -4.77
CA ALA A 213 -19.61 16.43 -5.09
C ALA A 213 -19.97 15.21 -4.24
N GLY A 214 -18.98 14.39 -3.89
CA GLY A 214 -19.19 13.20 -3.08
C GLY A 214 -17.95 12.34 -2.90
N PHE A 215 -18.12 11.31 -2.08
CA PHE A 215 -17.12 10.29 -1.77
C PHE A 215 -17.63 8.92 -2.20
N CYS A 216 -16.75 8.08 -2.74
CA CYS A 216 -16.96 6.65 -2.89
C CYS A 216 -15.91 5.89 -2.10
N ILE A 217 -16.33 4.99 -1.23
CA ILE A 217 -15.47 4.16 -0.39
C ILE A 217 -15.56 2.73 -0.91
N TYR A 218 -14.42 2.15 -1.23
CA TYR A 218 -14.28 0.84 -1.82
C TYR A 218 -13.70 -0.15 -0.81
N VAL A 219 -14.55 -1.03 -0.30
CA VAL A 219 -14.16 -2.08 0.66
C VAL A 219 -14.24 -3.42 -0.06
N LYS A 220 -13.10 -3.84 -0.65
CA LYS A 220 -13.00 -5.14 -1.34
C LYS A 220 -13.21 -6.31 -0.37
N ASP A 221 -12.59 -6.21 0.80
CA ASP A 221 -12.68 -7.22 1.85
C ASP A 221 -12.89 -6.51 3.20
N PRO A 222 -14.08 -6.60 3.80
CA PRO A 222 -14.38 -5.94 5.07
C PRO A 222 -13.68 -6.59 6.26
N THR A 223 -13.10 -7.79 6.08
CA THR A 223 -12.37 -8.50 7.12
C THR A 223 -10.95 -7.97 7.29
N ASN A 224 -10.41 -7.35 6.24
CA ASN A 224 -9.08 -6.80 6.24
C ASN A 224 -9.01 -5.60 7.21
N SER A 225 -8.29 -5.75 8.32
CA SER A 225 -8.02 -4.68 9.29
C SER A 225 -7.10 -3.59 8.73
N GLY A 226 -6.59 -3.80 7.52
CA GLY A 226 -5.67 -2.92 6.81
C GLY A 226 -6.32 -1.77 6.04
N VAL A 227 -7.60 -1.46 6.27
CA VAL A 227 -8.23 -0.31 5.59
C VAL A 227 -7.74 0.98 6.24
N TYR A 228 -6.60 1.47 5.77
CA TYR A 228 -6.00 2.71 6.24
C TYR A 228 -6.25 3.81 5.22
N TRP A 229 -7.14 4.73 5.54
CA TRP A 229 -7.09 6.10 5.01
C TRP A 229 -6.60 7.03 6.10
N SER A 230 -5.94 8.11 5.70
CA SER A 230 -5.60 9.19 6.61
C SER A 230 -6.85 10.01 6.94
N GLU A 231 -7.25 10.07 8.21
CA GLU A 231 -8.34 10.95 8.66
C GLU A 231 -8.03 12.42 8.35
N ASP A 232 -6.76 12.81 8.42
CA ASP A 232 -6.32 14.18 8.13
C ASP A 232 -6.54 14.51 6.66
N VAL A 233 -6.30 13.56 5.75
CA VAL A 233 -6.58 13.74 4.32
C VAL A 233 -8.08 13.96 4.10
N VAL A 234 -8.94 13.14 4.72
CA VAL A 234 -10.39 13.28 4.58
C VAL A 234 -10.87 14.61 5.16
N LYS A 235 -10.36 15.03 6.32
CA LYS A 235 -10.67 16.34 6.92
C LYS A 235 -10.23 17.49 6.02
N ASN A 236 -9.03 17.42 5.45
CA ASN A 236 -8.53 18.43 4.52
C ASN A 236 -9.45 18.53 3.29
N ILE A 237 -9.91 17.39 2.75
CA ILE A 237 -10.85 17.36 1.62
C ILE A 237 -12.22 17.94 2.02
N LEU A 238 -12.70 17.67 3.23
CA LEU A 238 -13.98 18.20 3.71
C LEU A 238 -13.94 19.71 4.01
N ASN A 239 -12.76 20.29 4.19
CA ASN A 239 -12.57 21.73 4.34
C ASN A 239 -12.65 22.50 3.01
N TYR A 240 -12.76 21.83 1.86
CA TYR A 240 -12.98 22.49 0.58
C TYR A 240 -14.34 23.18 0.51
N SER A 241 -14.45 24.14 -0.41
CA SER A 241 -15.67 24.92 -0.66
C SER A 241 -16.88 24.01 -0.87
N LYS A 242 -17.95 24.26 -0.10
CA LYS A 242 -19.25 23.61 -0.26
C LYS A 242 -19.98 24.19 -1.45
N TYR A 243 -20.72 23.35 -2.17
CA TYR A 243 -21.52 23.82 -3.30
C TYR A 243 -22.68 24.69 -2.80
N PRO A 244 -22.88 25.90 -3.38
CA PRO A 244 -23.95 26.78 -2.95
C PRO A 244 -25.29 26.17 -3.33
N ILE A 245 -26.07 25.77 -2.33
CA ILE A 245 -27.47 25.39 -2.54
C ILE A 245 -28.22 26.66 -2.90
N LYS A 246 -28.57 26.82 -4.17
CA LYS A 246 -29.55 27.83 -4.59
C LYS A 246 -30.90 27.38 -4.03
N ASN A 247 -31.26 27.88 -2.84
CA ASN A 247 -32.57 27.66 -2.26
C ASN A 247 -33.62 28.07 -3.30
N GLN A 248 -34.31 27.09 -3.88
CA GLN A 248 -35.41 27.35 -4.82
C GLN A 248 -36.60 28.07 -4.15
N GLU A 249 -36.57 28.26 -2.83
CA GLU A 249 -37.65 28.86 -2.05
C GLU A 249 -37.59 30.39 -1.88
N SER A 250 -36.52 31.09 -2.26
CA SER A 250 -36.49 32.57 -2.18
C SER A 250 -36.56 33.24 -3.55
N LYS A 251 -37.75 33.25 -4.14
CA LYS A 251 -38.11 34.09 -5.30
C LYS A 251 -38.08 35.62 -5.03
N GLY A 252 -37.40 36.09 -3.98
CA GLY A 252 -37.45 37.50 -3.57
C GLY A 252 -36.30 37.96 -2.69
N ASN A 253 -35.09 38.07 -3.26
CA ASN A 253 -34.18 39.22 -3.10
C ASN A 253 -32.82 38.85 -3.69
N ARG A 254 -32.62 39.21 -4.95
CA ARG A 254 -31.27 39.41 -5.50
C ARG A 254 -30.77 40.72 -4.88
N ASN A 255 -29.75 40.65 -4.03
CA ASN A 255 -28.69 41.67 -3.86
C ASN A 255 -27.86 41.30 -2.62
N ASN A 256 -26.83 40.48 -2.83
CA ASN A 256 -25.51 40.51 -2.16
C ASN A 256 -24.86 39.13 -2.24
N GLU A 257 -24.14 38.89 -3.33
CA GLU A 257 -23.05 37.91 -3.36
C GLU A 257 -21.78 38.70 -3.63
N ASN A 258 -21.10 39.14 -2.57
CA ASN A 258 -19.75 39.65 -2.65
C ASN A 258 -18.83 38.81 -1.77
N SER A 259 -17.78 38.34 -2.43
CA SER A 259 -16.49 37.85 -1.93
C SER A 259 -16.49 36.63 -1.01
N VAL A 260 -16.14 35.48 -1.61
CA VAL A 260 -15.31 34.45 -0.95
C VAL A 260 -13.98 34.40 -1.71
N PRO A 261 -12.82 34.48 -1.04
CA PRO A 261 -11.53 34.43 -1.72
C PRO A 261 -11.24 32.99 -2.15
N ALA A 262 -11.09 32.79 -3.45
CA ALA A 262 -10.61 31.54 -4.03
C ALA A 262 -9.10 31.61 -4.18
N GLU A 263 -8.36 31.19 -3.15
CA GLU A 263 -7.02 30.68 -3.35
C GLU A 263 -7.11 29.15 -3.28
N ILE A 264 -7.30 28.55 -4.45
CA ILE A 264 -7.42 27.11 -4.60
C ILE A 264 -6.00 26.55 -4.51
N VAL A 265 -5.65 26.05 -3.33
CA VAL A 265 -4.62 25.02 -3.20
C VAL A 265 -5.23 23.76 -3.84
N VAL A 266 -5.09 23.67 -5.16
CA VAL A 266 -4.97 22.35 -5.80
C VAL A 266 -3.90 21.68 -4.95
N LEU A 267 -4.19 20.52 -4.37
CA LEU A 267 -3.17 19.65 -3.80
C LEU A 267 -2.23 19.35 -4.96
N LYS A 268 -1.29 20.27 -5.25
CA LYS A 268 -0.11 20.02 -6.04
C LYS A 268 0.49 18.84 -5.33
N ASN A 269 0.44 17.71 -6.02
CA ASN A 269 0.84 16.42 -5.53
C ASN A 269 2.04 16.61 -4.59
N GLU A 270 1.86 16.43 -3.28
CA GLU A 270 2.98 16.53 -2.33
C GLU A 270 4.09 15.54 -2.73
N THR A 271 3.78 14.52 -3.54
CA THR A 271 4.75 13.63 -4.17
C THR A 271 5.68 14.31 -5.20
N GLU A 272 5.28 15.39 -5.88
CA GLU A 272 6.20 16.18 -6.72
C GLU A 272 7.13 17.06 -5.88
N ILE A 273 6.71 17.47 -4.67
CA ILE A 273 7.54 18.26 -3.76
C ILE A 273 8.53 17.34 -3.02
N GLU A 274 8.09 16.17 -2.55
CA GLU A 274 8.99 15.18 -1.91
C GLU A 274 9.96 14.54 -2.92
N GLN A 275 9.56 14.29 -4.17
CA GLN A 275 10.49 13.79 -5.19
C GLN A 275 11.59 14.81 -5.51
N LYS A 276 11.27 16.12 -5.43
CA LYS A 276 12.24 17.18 -5.65
C LYS A 276 13.20 17.35 -4.47
N GLU A 277 12.74 17.10 -3.24
CA GLU A 277 13.61 17.09 -2.05
C GLU A 277 14.52 15.85 -1.99
N GLU A 278 14.07 14.67 -2.45
CA GLU A 278 14.94 13.48 -2.54
C GLU A 278 16.02 13.66 -3.63
N GLU A 279 15.68 14.25 -4.80
CA GLU A 279 16.62 14.50 -5.90
C GLU A 279 17.69 15.57 -5.56
N GLU A 280 17.38 16.52 -4.65
CA GLU A 280 18.36 17.49 -4.14
C GLU A 280 19.32 16.90 -3.09
N THR A 281 18.97 15.78 -2.44
CA THR A 281 19.85 15.14 -1.44
C THR A 281 20.82 14.09 -2.02
N GLU A 282 20.62 13.64 -3.26
CA GLU A 282 21.48 12.64 -3.89
C GLU A 282 22.71 13.24 -4.60
N ASN A 283 22.73 14.56 -4.81
CA ASN A 283 23.84 15.25 -5.48
C ASN A 283 24.98 15.75 -4.57
N ASP A 284 24.92 15.50 -3.25
CA ASP A 284 25.88 16.09 -2.30
C ASP A 284 26.45 15.06 -1.30
N VAL A 285 26.82 13.86 -1.77
CA VAL A 285 27.65 12.95 -0.97
C VAL A 285 28.66 12.20 -1.85
N VAL A 286 29.75 12.86 -2.24
CA VAL A 286 30.99 12.18 -2.68
C VAL A 286 31.71 11.68 -1.43
N VAL A 287 31.36 10.48 -0.93
CA VAL A 287 32.22 9.77 0.05
C VAL A 287 33.38 9.12 -0.71
N VAL A 288 34.57 9.70 -0.57
CA VAL A 288 35.83 9.03 -0.90
C VAL A 288 36.03 7.89 0.10
N VAL A 289 35.61 6.68 -0.25
CA VAL A 289 35.94 5.46 0.50
C VAL A 289 37.34 5.03 0.08
N LYS A 290 38.31 5.22 1.00
CA LYS A 290 39.62 4.58 0.88
C LYS A 290 39.48 3.11 1.21
N GLU A 291 39.74 2.29 0.21
CA GLU A 291 39.84 0.84 0.26
C GLU A 291 41.00 0.42 1.18
N GLN A 292 40.69 -0.24 2.30
CA GLN A 292 41.67 -0.98 3.08
C GLN A 292 41.44 -2.47 2.87
N ARG A 293 42.41 -3.06 2.16
CA ARG A 293 42.60 -4.48 1.92
C ARG A 293 43.08 -5.14 3.21
N GLU A 294 42.23 -5.94 3.85
CA GLU A 294 42.66 -6.87 4.92
C GLU A 294 42.54 -8.31 4.42
N GLU A 295 43.66 -9.02 4.59
CA GLU A 295 43.90 -10.39 4.17
C GLU A 295 43.18 -11.37 5.12
N ASN A 296 42.26 -12.16 4.58
CA ASN A 296 41.66 -13.26 5.33
C ASN A 296 42.54 -14.52 5.22
N LYS A 297 43.04 -14.93 6.39
CA LYS A 297 43.81 -16.14 6.64
C LYS A 297 42.85 -17.33 6.76
N ILE A 298 42.99 -18.30 5.87
CA ILE A 298 42.28 -19.58 5.85
C ILE A 298 42.70 -20.38 7.09
N VAL A 299 41.71 -20.88 7.85
CA VAL A 299 41.90 -21.85 8.93
C VAL A 299 41.23 -23.14 8.50
N ASP A 300 42.04 -24.17 8.33
CA ASP A 300 41.63 -25.53 8.03
C ASP A 300 40.83 -26.13 9.21
N GLN A 301 39.67 -26.70 8.90
CA GLN A 301 38.96 -27.61 9.80
C GLN A 301 38.89 -28.99 9.17
N GLU A 302 39.72 -29.89 9.71
CA GLU A 302 39.63 -31.33 9.53
C GLU A 302 38.26 -31.83 10.02
N THR A 303 37.51 -32.49 9.13
CA THR A 303 36.37 -33.32 9.53
C THR A 303 36.70 -34.78 9.26
N LEU A 304 36.64 -35.55 10.35
CA LEU A 304 36.91 -36.97 10.42
C LEU A 304 35.83 -37.81 9.71
N VAL A 305 36.36 -38.75 8.94
CA VAL A 305 35.72 -39.91 8.30
C VAL A 305 34.97 -40.77 9.31
N ASN A 306 33.78 -41.27 8.94
CA ASN A 306 33.39 -42.65 9.24
C ASN A 306 32.40 -43.19 8.20
N ASN A 307 32.84 -44.27 7.57
CA ASN A 307 32.19 -45.05 6.51
C ASN A 307 31.09 -45.98 7.05
N SER A 308 30.08 -46.26 6.22
CA SER A 308 29.40 -47.56 6.17
C SER A 308 28.72 -47.80 4.81
N VAL A 309 29.50 -48.37 3.88
CA VAL A 309 29.23 -49.56 3.03
C VAL A 309 27.76 -49.93 2.73
N ASN A 310 27.34 -49.90 1.46
CA ASN A 310 27.20 -51.05 0.51
C ASN A 310 26.59 -50.59 -0.87
N PRO A 311 26.56 -51.40 -1.97
CA PRO A 311 27.05 -50.97 -3.30
C PRO A 311 26.03 -51.18 -4.45
N GLU A 312 26.54 -51.11 -5.69
CA GLU A 312 25.95 -51.50 -6.99
C GLU A 312 25.04 -50.41 -7.61
N ALA A 313 25.21 -49.92 -8.85
CA ALA A 313 25.87 -50.42 -10.07
C ALA A 313 26.36 -49.21 -10.92
N GLU A 314 27.52 -49.29 -11.59
CA GLU A 314 27.69 -49.42 -13.06
C GLU A 314 26.84 -48.40 -13.87
N THR A 315 27.35 -47.57 -14.78
CA THR A 315 28.31 -47.81 -15.87
C THR A 315 28.60 -46.48 -16.60
N GLU A 316 29.81 -46.35 -17.17
CA GLU A 316 30.17 -45.62 -18.42
C GLU A 316 29.92 -44.09 -18.52
N SER A 317 30.77 -43.25 -19.12
CA SER A 317 32.10 -43.37 -19.75
C SER A 317 32.55 -41.95 -20.11
N GLU A 318 33.80 -41.62 -19.77
CA GLU A 318 34.81 -40.92 -20.58
C GLU A 318 34.38 -40.10 -21.82
N GLN A 319 34.74 -38.81 -21.85
CA GLN A 319 35.55 -38.24 -22.93
C GLN A 319 36.19 -36.91 -22.50
N GLU A 320 37.53 -36.95 -22.45
CA GLU A 320 38.47 -35.83 -22.42
C GLU A 320 38.58 -35.20 -23.82
N GLU A 321 38.60 -33.86 -23.91
CA GLU A 321 39.29 -33.07 -24.95
C GLU A 321 39.75 -31.78 -24.23
N GLU A 322 41.01 -31.69 -23.84
CA GLU A 322 42.17 -31.15 -24.57
C GLU A 322 42.17 -29.61 -24.71
N GLU A 323 43.33 -29.08 -24.33
CA GLU A 323 43.76 -27.69 -24.18
C GLU A 323 43.87 -26.98 -25.53
N GLU A 324 43.76 -25.64 -25.55
CA GLU A 324 44.69 -24.81 -26.33
C GLU A 324 44.63 -23.34 -25.84
N ASP A 325 45.74 -22.94 -25.21
CA ASP A 325 46.14 -21.56 -24.94
C ASP A 325 46.63 -20.91 -26.24
N GLU A 326 46.00 -19.81 -26.66
CA GLU A 326 46.64 -18.87 -27.59
C GLU A 326 46.52 -17.43 -27.06
N ASN A 327 47.65 -16.93 -26.56
CA ASN A 327 47.95 -15.53 -26.35
C ASN A 327 48.19 -14.85 -27.72
N GLU A 328 47.41 -13.82 -28.04
CA GLU A 328 47.82 -12.83 -29.05
C GLU A 328 47.63 -11.40 -28.53
N ASP A 329 48.77 -10.75 -28.31
CA ASP A 329 48.93 -9.33 -28.06
C ASP A 329 48.37 -8.50 -29.23
N THR A 330 47.22 -7.87 -29.03
CA THR A 330 46.68 -6.91 -30.02
C THR A 330 46.92 -5.47 -29.56
N ILE A 331 47.84 -4.84 -30.28
CA ILE A 331 48.20 -3.42 -30.23
C ILE A 331 47.01 -2.57 -30.70
N TRP A 332 46.49 -1.69 -29.84
CA TRP A 332 45.50 -0.69 -30.23
C TRP A 332 46.19 0.52 -30.88
N VAL A 333 46.11 0.60 -32.20
CA VAL A 333 46.36 1.82 -32.97
C VAL A 333 45.13 2.72 -32.82
N LEU A 334 45.32 3.89 -32.20
CA LEU A 334 44.34 4.98 -32.17
C LEU A 334 44.36 5.69 -33.53
N ASP A 335 43.33 5.48 -34.34
CA ASP A 335 43.01 6.32 -35.50
C ASP A 335 41.57 6.86 -35.39
N ASP A 336 41.47 8.19 -35.38
CA ASP A 336 40.38 9.08 -35.81
C ASP A 336 38.92 8.72 -35.47
N ILE A 337 38.49 9.13 -34.27
CA ILE A 337 37.07 9.29 -33.93
C ILE A 337 36.53 10.57 -34.61
N SER A 338 35.81 10.36 -35.70
CA SER A 338 34.85 11.33 -36.26
C SER A 338 33.73 11.60 -35.23
N PRO A 339 33.20 12.83 -35.09
CA PRO A 339 32.22 13.16 -34.06
C PRO A 339 30.97 12.27 -34.17
N PRO A 340 30.41 11.79 -33.04
CA PRO A 340 29.23 10.94 -33.05
C PRO A 340 28.05 11.69 -33.69
N THR A 341 27.43 11.04 -34.65
CA THR A 341 26.16 11.46 -35.24
C THR A 341 25.13 11.62 -34.11
N PRO A 342 24.32 12.70 -34.07
CA PRO A 342 23.39 12.94 -32.97
C PRO A 342 22.45 11.74 -32.80
N THR A 343 22.57 11.07 -31.66
CA THR A 343 21.71 9.98 -31.22
C THR A 343 20.28 10.51 -31.20
N SER A 344 19.44 10.04 -32.12
CA SER A 344 18.02 10.40 -32.14
C SER A 344 17.41 10.02 -30.80
N GLU A 345 16.85 11.01 -30.10
CA GLU A 345 16.26 10.86 -28.78
C GLU A 345 15.16 9.79 -28.81
N ILE A 346 15.42 8.66 -28.17
CA ILE A 346 14.52 7.50 -28.16
C ILE A 346 13.33 7.83 -27.25
N LYS A 347 12.14 8.02 -27.84
CA LYS A 347 10.93 8.40 -27.10
C LYS A 347 10.09 7.17 -26.72
N LEU A 348 10.13 6.76 -25.45
CA LEU A 348 9.17 5.79 -24.90
C LEU A 348 7.82 6.46 -24.62
N THR A 349 6.73 5.82 -25.03
CA THR A 349 5.36 6.27 -24.72
C THR A 349 4.49 5.09 -24.30
N VAL A 350 3.49 5.31 -23.44
CA VAL A 350 2.51 4.28 -23.09
C VAL A 350 1.30 4.42 -24.01
N LYS A 351 1.01 3.40 -24.83
CA LYS A 351 -0.15 3.36 -25.73
C LYS A 351 -0.99 2.11 -25.46
N TYR A 352 -2.29 2.18 -25.76
CA TYR A 352 -3.17 1.02 -25.73
C TYR A 352 -2.95 0.18 -26.99
N CYS A 353 -2.64 -1.11 -26.83
CA CYS A 353 -2.54 -2.05 -27.94
C CYS A 353 -3.82 -2.88 -28.05
N SER A 354 -4.48 -2.85 -29.22
CA SER A 354 -5.68 -3.64 -29.50
C SER A 354 -5.40 -5.14 -29.56
N ARG A 355 -4.27 -5.58 -30.15
CA ARG A 355 -3.83 -6.99 -30.13
C ARG A 355 -3.74 -7.58 -28.72
N LEU A 356 -3.18 -6.82 -27.77
CA LEU A 356 -2.96 -7.26 -26.38
C LEU A 356 -4.09 -6.84 -25.42
N GLN A 357 -5.05 -6.03 -25.90
CA GLN A 357 -6.16 -5.45 -25.13
C GLN A 357 -5.75 -4.73 -23.83
N ARG A 358 -4.55 -4.14 -23.78
CA ARG A 358 -4.02 -3.46 -22.59
C ARG A 358 -3.07 -2.31 -22.96
N ASN A 359 -2.77 -1.46 -21.98
CA ASN A 359 -1.74 -0.42 -22.11
C ASN A 359 -0.35 -1.05 -22.03
N VAL A 360 0.50 -0.75 -23.01
CA VAL A 360 1.87 -1.27 -23.13
C VAL A 360 2.85 -0.14 -23.38
N MET A 361 4.08 -0.31 -22.90
CA MET A 361 5.15 0.64 -23.14
C MET A 361 5.67 0.42 -24.56
N THR A 362 5.56 1.45 -25.40
CA THR A 362 5.85 1.36 -26.84
C THR A 362 7.02 2.25 -27.20
N LEU A 363 8.03 1.63 -27.79
CA LEU A 363 9.19 2.25 -28.40
C LEU A 363 8.97 2.39 -29.91
N PHE A 364 9.04 3.60 -30.44
CA PHE A 364 8.98 3.82 -31.89
C PHE A 364 10.38 4.02 -32.42
N ASN A 365 10.83 3.10 -33.27
CA ASN A 365 12.07 3.28 -34.01
C ASN A 365 11.75 3.23 -35.50
N SER A 366 11.87 4.40 -36.16
CA SER A 366 11.85 4.58 -37.62
C SER A 366 10.96 3.57 -38.38
N GLU A 367 9.65 3.58 -38.07
CA GLU A 367 8.54 2.81 -38.68
C GLU A 367 8.09 1.53 -37.97
N LYS A 368 8.77 1.08 -36.91
CA LYS A 368 8.32 -0.08 -36.13
C LYS A 368 8.02 0.27 -34.68
N ALA A 369 6.85 -0.17 -34.21
CA ALA A 369 6.47 -0.16 -32.81
C ALA A 369 6.96 -1.45 -32.13
N LYS A 370 7.77 -1.30 -31.09
CA LYS A 370 8.18 -2.39 -30.18
C LYS A 370 7.51 -2.20 -28.83
N HIS A 371 6.81 -3.22 -28.34
CA HIS A 371 6.33 -3.23 -26.96
C HIS A 371 7.44 -3.73 -26.06
N GLU A 372 7.71 -3.00 -24.98
CA GLU A 372 8.63 -3.43 -23.95
C GLU A 372 7.86 -3.86 -22.69
N GLU A 373 8.08 -5.09 -22.26
CA GLU A 373 7.50 -5.65 -21.04
C GLU A 373 8.58 -6.27 -20.15
N TRP A 374 8.42 -6.11 -18.84
CA TRP A 374 9.34 -6.71 -17.87
C TRP A 374 8.99 -8.18 -17.66
N ASN A 375 9.91 -9.09 -17.98
CA ASN A 375 9.78 -10.50 -17.65
C ASN A 375 10.27 -10.74 -16.21
N PRO A 376 9.39 -11.09 -15.25
CA PRO A 376 9.79 -11.27 -13.85
C PRO A 376 10.61 -12.53 -13.59
N ILE A 377 10.51 -13.54 -14.47
CA ILE A 377 11.24 -14.82 -14.35
C ILE A 377 12.69 -14.61 -14.75
N GLU A 378 12.90 -13.97 -15.90
CA GLU A 378 14.24 -13.75 -16.47
C GLU A 378 14.91 -12.46 -15.97
N LYS A 379 14.15 -11.61 -15.26
CA LYS A 379 14.60 -10.31 -14.74
C LYS A 379 15.23 -9.42 -15.83
N LYS A 380 14.61 -9.41 -17.02
CA LYS A 380 15.05 -8.60 -18.16
C LYS A 380 13.85 -7.96 -18.87
N MET A 381 14.10 -6.87 -19.58
CA MET A 381 13.12 -6.28 -20.50
C MET A 381 13.07 -7.13 -21.77
N GLU A 382 11.87 -7.58 -22.13
CA GLU A 382 11.60 -8.24 -23.39
C GLU A 382 10.93 -7.25 -24.33
N SER A 383 11.35 -7.28 -25.60
CA SER A 383 10.76 -6.44 -26.63
C SER A 383 10.10 -7.31 -27.70
N GLU A 384 8.85 -7.00 -28.01
CA GLU A 384 8.08 -7.69 -29.06
C GLU A 384 7.63 -6.65 -30.10
N GLU A 385 7.90 -6.92 -31.39
CA GLU A 385 7.39 -6.07 -32.47
C GLU A 385 5.87 -6.21 -32.60
N CYS A 386 5.16 -5.09 -32.77
CA CYS A 386 3.72 -5.09 -32.95
C CYS A 386 3.35 -4.41 -34.27
N GLU A 387 2.93 -5.21 -35.25
CA GLU A 387 2.53 -4.72 -36.58
C GLU A 387 1.33 -3.77 -36.49
N GLU A 388 0.33 -4.09 -35.67
CA GLU A 388 -0.87 -3.27 -35.51
C GLU A 388 -0.58 -1.87 -34.93
N CYS A 389 0.37 -1.78 -33.99
CA CYS A 389 0.81 -0.49 -33.44
C CYS A 389 1.78 0.25 -34.37
N SER A 390 2.40 -0.45 -35.33
CA SER A 390 3.31 0.15 -36.32
C SER A 390 2.54 0.86 -37.44
N GLU A 391 1.40 0.32 -37.85
CA GLU A 391 0.56 0.90 -38.91
C GLU A 391 -0.32 2.07 -38.41
N GLY A 392 -0.67 2.10 -37.13
CA GLY A 392 -1.64 3.04 -36.55
C GLY A 392 -1.21 4.52 -36.53
N ASP A 393 0.09 4.82 -36.51
CA ASP A 393 0.57 6.21 -36.42
C ASP A 393 0.54 6.97 -37.77
N LEU A 394 0.35 6.27 -38.91
CA LEU A 394 0.23 6.93 -40.22
C LEU A 394 -1.16 7.51 -40.50
N LEU A 395 -2.20 7.11 -39.75
CA LEU A 395 -3.59 7.53 -39.98
C LEU A 395 -4.14 8.52 -38.94
N SER A 396 -3.41 8.82 -37.86
CA SER A 396 -3.90 9.73 -36.81
C SER A 396 -3.74 11.23 -37.13
N THR A 397 -3.18 11.61 -38.29
CA THR A 397 -3.04 13.02 -38.71
C THR A 397 -4.06 13.46 -39.77
N TYR A 398 -4.89 12.57 -40.31
CA TYR A 398 -5.95 12.90 -41.26
C TYR A 398 -7.29 12.26 -40.87
N SER A 399 -7.96 12.83 -39.88
CA SER A 399 -9.41 12.64 -39.69
C SER A 399 -10.05 13.87 -39.06
N THR A 400 -10.03 14.97 -39.81
CA THR A 400 -11.09 15.98 -39.79
C THR A 400 -12.04 15.67 -40.94
N LEU A 401 -12.94 14.70 -40.74
CA LEU A 401 -14.12 14.55 -41.60
C LEU A 401 -15.32 15.12 -40.86
N SER A 402 -15.81 16.23 -41.42
CA SER A 402 -17.08 16.86 -41.08
C SER A 402 -18.23 15.90 -41.36
N LEU A 403 -19.11 15.74 -40.38
CA LEU A 403 -20.46 15.22 -40.60
C LEU A 403 -21.41 16.42 -40.69
N VAL A 404 -22.03 16.54 -41.87
CA VAL A 404 -23.29 17.27 -42.11
C VAL A 404 -24.45 16.32 -41.85
#